data_AF-A0A7J8XDL2-F1
#
_entry.id   AF-A0A7J8XDL2-F1
#
_cell.length_a   1.000
_cell.length_b   1.000
_cell.length_c   1.000
_cell.angle_alpha   90.00
_cell.angle_beta   90.00
_cell.angle_gamma   90.00
#
_symmetry.space_group_name_H-M   'P 1'
#
loop_
_entity.id
_entity.type
_entity.pdbx_description
1 polymer ?
#
loop_
_entity_poly.entity_id
_entity_poly.type
_entity_poly.pdbx_seq_one_letter_code
_entity_poly.pdbx_strand_id
1 'polypeptide(L)'
;VWDLGGQDRLRTSWATYYRGTHAVIVVIDSVDRARITIMKEELFRLLAHEDLQHSVILVFANKQDLKDAMTPAEITDALSLHSIKNHDWHIQACSALTGDGLYDGLGWIAQHVTGKAPS
;
A
#
# COMPACT_ATOMS: atom_id res chain seq x y z
N VAL A 1 3.13 -4.55 -12.75
CA VAL A 1 3.64 -3.89 -11.52
C VAL A 1 4.17 -2.55 -11.94
N TRP A 2 3.71 -1.47 -11.31
CA TRP A 2 4.13 -0.10 -11.64
C TRP A 2 4.79 0.50 -10.40
N ASP A 3 5.99 1.08 -10.57
CA ASP A 3 6.72 1.76 -9.51
C ASP A 3 6.48 3.28 -9.66
N LEU A 4 5.73 3.85 -8.72
CA LEU A 4 5.43 5.27 -8.65
C LEU A 4 6.24 5.86 -7.49
N GLY A 5 7.45 6.33 -7.80
CA GLY A 5 8.27 7.02 -6.81
C GLY A 5 7.53 8.21 -6.21
N GLY A 6 7.60 8.38 -4.88
CA GLY A 6 6.87 9.41 -4.12
C GLY A 6 7.28 10.88 -4.37
N GLN A 7 7.99 11.18 -5.47
CA GLN A 7 8.34 12.55 -5.84
C GLN A 7 7.14 13.28 -6.47
N ASP A 8 6.87 14.51 -6.02
CA ASP A 8 5.73 15.35 -6.42
C ASP A 8 5.54 15.49 -7.94
N ARG A 9 6.61 15.40 -8.74
CA ARG A 9 6.56 15.56 -10.20
C ARG A 9 5.89 14.41 -10.96
N LEU A 10 5.69 13.24 -10.34
CA LEU A 10 5.08 12.08 -11.00
C LEU A 10 3.58 11.91 -10.66
N ARG A 11 3.06 12.66 -9.69
CA ARG A 11 1.67 12.50 -9.17
C ARG A 11 0.59 12.82 -10.21
N THR A 12 0.87 13.73 -11.15
CA THR A 12 -0.04 14.09 -12.25
C THR A 12 -0.28 12.95 -13.25
N SER A 13 0.61 11.95 -13.30
CA SER A 13 0.52 10.81 -14.22
C SER A 13 -0.14 9.57 -13.63
N TRP A 14 -0.44 9.54 -12.33
CA TRP A 14 -0.98 8.35 -11.67
C TRP A 14 -2.39 8.00 -12.15
N ALA A 15 -3.22 9.02 -12.43
CA ALA A 15 -4.59 8.85 -12.93
C ALA A 15 -4.66 8.02 -14.22
N THR A 16 -3.63 8.09 -15.08
CA THR A 16 -3.56 7.31 -16.32
C THR A 16 -3.42 5.80 -16.10
N TYR A 17 -3.09 5.34 -14.89
CA TYR A 17 -2.84 3.92 -14.58
C TYR A 17 -3.91 3.28 -13.69
N TYR A 18 -4.87 4.05 -13.18
CA TYR A 18 -5.85 3.50 -12.23
C TYR A 18 -6.87 2.57 -12.88
N ARG A 19 -7.22 2.81 -14.14
CA ARG A 19 -8.21 1.99 -14.85
C ARG A 19 -7.76 0.54 -14.97
N GLY A 20 -8.54 -0.38 -14.40
CA GLY A 20 -8.24 -1.83 -14.40
C GLY A 20 -7.24 -2.26 -13.33
N THR A 21 -6.93 -1.40 -12.35
CA THR A 21 -6.12 -1.76 -11.20
C THR A 21 -6.96 -2.56 -10.19
N HIS A 22 -6.56 -3.81 -9.97
CA HIS A 22 -7.22 -4.70 -9.01
C HIS A 22 -6.58 -4.68 -7.62
N ALA A 23 -5.36 -4.18 -7.51
CA ALA A 23 -4.64 -4.07 -6.24
C ALA A 23 -3.71 -2.85 -6.24
N VAL A 24 -3.65 -2.18 -5.10
CA VAL A 24 -2.72 -1.10 -4.79
C VAL A 24 -1.71 -1.62 -3.77
N ILE A 25 -0.42 -1.48 -4.06
CA ILE A 25 0.65 -1.79 -3.10
C ILE A 25 1.26 -0.49 -2.63
N VAL A 26 1.22 -0.25 -1.32
CA VAL A 26 1.83 0.91 -0.67
C VAL A 26 3.00 0.45 0.17
N VAL A 27 4.19 0.93 -0.13
CA VAL A 27 5.40 0.58 0.61
C VAL A 27 5.75 1.71 1.56
N ILE A 28 5.73 1.42 2.86
CA ILE A 28 6.09 2.36 3.92
C ILE A 28 7.52 2.08 4.36
N ASP A 29 8.33 3.13 4.37
CA ASP A 29 9.62 3.11 5.02
C ASP A 29 9.41 3.16 6.55
N SER A 30 9.54 2.01 7.23
CA SER A 30 9.17 1.89 8.64
C SER A 30 10.08 2.71 9.58
N VAL A 31 11.23 3.19 9.12
CA VAL A 31 12.10 4.07 9.92
C VAL A 31 11.81 5.56 9.70
N ASP A 32 11.06 5.93 8.66
CA ASP A 32 10.74 7.32 8.33
C ASP A 32 9.44 7.78 9.00
N ARG A 33 9.47 7.89 10.34
CA ARG A 33 8.33 8.34 11.16
C ARG A 33 7.87 9.76 10.79
N ALA A 34 8.77 10.60 10.27
CA ALA A 34 8.46 11.99 9.93
C ALA A 34 7.51 12.11 8.73
N ARG A 35 7.57 11.16 7.79
CA ARG A 35 6.75 11.19 6.56
C ARG A 35 5.47 10.38 6.63
N ILE A 36 5.21 9.66 7.73
CA ILE A 36 4.04 8.78 7.83
C ILE A 36 2.71 9.55 7.68
N THR A 37 2.63 10.78 8.20
CA THR A 37 1.46 11.64 8.04
C THR A 37 1.22 12.05 6.59
N ILE A 38 2.29 12.34 5.84
CA ILE A 38 2.21 12.63 4.41
C ILE A 38 1.73 11.39 3.65
N MET A 39 2.26 10.22 4.00
CA MET A 39 1.83 8.95 3.40
C MET A 39 0.36 8.63 3.65
N LYS A 40 -0.18 8.98 4.83
CA LYS A 40 -1.61 8.89 5.11
C LYS A 40 -2.41 9.76 4.15
N GLU A 41 -2.06 11.03 4.02
CA GLU A 41 -2.79 11.96 3.13
C GLU A 41 -2.79 11.48 1.68
N GLU A 42 -1.65 11.00 1.18
CA GLU A 42 -1.56 10.44 -0.17
C GLU A 42 -2.36 9.15 -0.34
N LEU A 43 -2.33 8.25 0.65
CA LEU A 43 -3.14 7.03 0.64
C LEU A 43 -4.62 7.37 0.50
N PHE A 44 -5.16 8.23 1.36
CA PHE A 44 -6.58 8.59 1.29
C PHE A 44 -6.94 9.35 0.02
N ARG A 45 -6.05 10.20 -0.52
CA ARG A 45 -6.26 10.87 -1.81
C ARG A 45 -6.34 9.86 -2.95
N LEU A 46 -5.46 8.86 -2.95
CA LEU A 46 -5.44 7.80 -3.96
C LEU A 46 -6.71 6.93 -3.87
N LEU A 47 -7.09 6.49 -2.67
CA LEU A 47 -8.29 5.67 -2.46
C LEU A 47 -9.62 6.39 -2.73
N ALA A 48 -9.62 7.73 -2.72
CA ALA A 48 -10.79 8.52 -3.09
C ALA A 48 -11.09 8.48 -4.61
N HIS A 49 -10.15 7.98 -5.43
CA HIS A 49 -10.34 7.94 -6.88
C HIS A 49 -11.32 6.83 -7.29
N GLU A 50 -12.28 7.17 -8.17
CA GLU A 50 -13.36 6.27 -8.58
C GLU A 50 -12.86 4.96 -9.20
N ASP A 51 -11.82 5.03 -10.05
CA ASP A 51 -11.20 3.87 -10.70
C ASP A 51 -10.60 2.84 -9.72
N LEU A 52 -10.40 3.21 -8.45
CA LEU A 52 -9.79 2.34 -7.44
C LEU A 52 -10.80 1.74 -6.47
N GLN A 53 -12.09 2.11 -6.52
CA GLN A 53 -13.10 1.69 -5.52
C GLN A 53 -13.24 0.16 -5.31
N HIS A 54 -12.73 -0.66 -6.23
CA HIS A 54 -12.77 -2.12 -6.14
C HIS A 54 -11.39 -2.78 -5.98
N SER A 55 -10.34 -1.96 -5.81
CA SER A 55 -8.99 -2.45 -5.63
C SER A 55 -8.74 -2.87 -4.17
N VAL A 56 -7.98 -3.95 -3.98
CA VAL A 56 -7.50 -4.34 -2.65
C VAL A 56 -6.21 -3.60 -2.32
N ILE A 57 -5.93 -3.38 -1.04
CA ILE A 57 -4.78 -2.57 -0.62
C ILE A 57 -3.81 -3.43 0.19
N LEU A 58 -2.59 -3.58 -0.29
CA LEU A 58 -1.50 -4.15 0.49
C LEU A 58 -0.58 -3.04 0.96
N VAL A 59 -0.40 -2.90 2.26
CA VAL A 59 0.60 -2.03 2.87
C VAL A 59 1.80 -2.88 3.27
N PHE A 60 2.95 -2.64 2.67
CA PHE A 60 4.22 -3.20 3.14
C PHE A 60 4.82 -2.27 4.20
N ALA A 61 4.95 -2.76 5.43
CA ALA A 61 5.77 -2.15 6.46
C ALA A 61 7.23 -2.57 6.22
N ASN A 62 7.93 -1.85 5.35
CA ASN A 62 9.26 -2.22 4.85
C ASN A 62 10.39 -1.75 5.78
N LYS A 63 11.55 -2.38 5.69
CA LYS A 63 12.77 -2.15 6.50
C LYS A 63 12.66 -2.62 7.95
N GLN A 64 11.95 -3.71 8.19
CA GLN A 64 11.84 -4.34 9.51
C GLN A 64 13.17 -4.95 10.00
N ASP A 65 14.18 -5.04 9.13
CA ASP A 65 15.55 -5.40 9.48
C ASP A 65 16.32 -4.30 10.24
N LEU A 66 15.82 -3.05 10.18
CA LEU A 66 16.46 -1.92 10.84
C LEU A 66 15.95 -1.73 12.27
N LYS A 67 16.83 -1.23 13.14
CA LYS A 67 16.45 -0.76 14.47
C LYS A 67 15.48 0.42 14.36
N ASP A 68 14.61 0.55 15.35
CA ASP A 68 13.61 1.63 15.49
C ASP A 68 12.51 1.66 14.40
N ALA A 69 12.45 0.62 13.54
CA ALA A 69 11.38 0.42 12.59
C ALA A 69 10.02 0.38 13.31
N MET A 70 9.07 1.17 12.80
CA MET A 70 7.68 1.08 13.23
C MET A 70 7.14 -0.32 12.97
N THR A 71 6.48 -0.88 13.97
CA THR A 71 5.74 -2.14 13.84
C THR A 71 4.54 -1.96 12.89
N PRO A 72 4.01 -3.05 12.31
CA PRO A 72 2.77 -3.01 11.55
C PRO A 72 1.61 -2.37 12.33
N ALA A 73 1.52 -2.61 13.64
CA ALA A 73 0.50 -2.00 14.48
C ALA A 73 0.64 -0.47 14.55
N GLU A 74 1.84 0.05 14.80
CA GLU A 74 2.10 1.50 14.80
C GLU A 74 1.77 2.14 13.45
N ILE A 75 2.14 1.50 12.33
CA ILE A 75 1.83 2.00 10.99
C ILE A 75 0.33 1.98 10.71
N THR A 76 -0.37 0.93 11.16
CA THR A 76 -1.82 0.81 11.01
C THR A 76 -2.54 1.96 11.68
N ASP A 77 -2.13 2.31 12.90
CA ASP A 77 -2.70 3.42 13.65
C ASP A 77 -2.32 4.78 13.03
N ALA A 78 -1.05 4.96 12.67
CA ALA A 78 -0.53 6.21 12.07
C ALA A 78 -1.19 6.52 10.71
N LEU A 79 -1.39 5.51 9.87
CA LEU A 79 -2.11 5.64 8.60
C LEU A 79 -3.63 5.60 8.79
N SER A 80 -4.12 5.26 9.98
CA SER A 80 -5.55 5.07 10.28
C SER A 80 -6.22 4.05 9.36
N LEU A 81 -5.55 2.93 9.06
CA LEU A 81 -6.08 1.90 8.13
C LEU A 81 -7.44 1.35 8.59
N HIS A 82 -7.68 1.31 9.91
CA HIS A 82 -8.96 0.89 10.49
C HIS A 82 -10.17 1.72 10.00
N SER A 83 -9.96 2.95 9.54
CA SER A 83 -11.04 3.80 9.01
C SER A 83 -11.37 3.52 7.54
N ILE A 84 -10.54 2.76 6.83
CA ILE A 84 -10.81 2.33 5.46
C ILE A 84 -11.88 1.24 5.52
N LYS A 85 -13.08 1.55 5.03
CA LYS A 85 -14.25 0.64 5.03
C LYS A 85 -14.68 0.19 3.64
N ASN A 86 -14.21 0.89 2.61
CA ASN A 86 -14.59 0.71 1.21
C ASN A 86 -13.59 -0.14 0.41
N HIS A 87 -12.50 -0.59 1.03
CA HIS A 87 -11.51 -1.49 0.43
C HIS A 87 -11.11 -2.57 1.42
N ASP A 88 -10.89 -3.78 0.94
CA ASP A 88 -10.14 -4.79 1.68
C ASP A 88 -8.68 -4.37 1.74
N TRP A 89 -8.08 -4.48 2.92
CA TRP A 89 -6.68 -4.13 3.11
C TRP A 89 -5.96 -5.12 4.01
N HIS A 90 -4.65 -5.19 3.83
CA HIS A 90 -3.74 -5.94 4.67
C HIS A 90 -2.44 -5.19 4.86
N ILE A 91 -1.82 -5.36 6.03
CA ILE A 91 -0.48 -4.86 6.30
C ILE A 91 0.46 -6.02 6.57
N GLN A 92 1.60 -6.02 5.88
CA GLN A 92 2.60 -7.06 5.96
C GLN A 92 3.95 -6.46 6.36
N ALA A 93 4.50 -6.94 7.48
CA ALA A 93 5.89 -6.67 7.85
C ALA A 93 6.82 -7.27 6.78
N CYS A 94 7.78 -6.49 6.28
CA CYS A 94 8.74 -7.01 5.32
C CYS A 94 10.12 -6.34 5.39
N SER A 95 11.09 -6.99 4.75
CA SER A 95 12.35 -6.35 4.37
C SER A 95 12.60 -6.62 2.89
N ALA A 96 12.61 -5.56 2.09
CA ALA A 96 13.01 -5.65 0.69
C ALA A 96 14.48 -6.07 0.52
N LEU A 97 15.31 -5.89 1.56
CA LEU A 97 16.72 -6.27 1.54
C LEU A 97 16.90 -7.78 1.70
N THR A 98 16.19 -8.40 2.64
CA THR A 98 16.30 -9.86 2.90
C THR A 98 15.30 -10.68 2.09
N GLY A 99 14.20 -10.07 1.65
CA GLY A 99 13.08 -10.73 1.00
C GLY A 99 11.98 -11.20 1.97
N ASP A 100 12.19 -11.07 3.28
CA ASP A 100 11.25 -11.54 4.29
C ASP A 100 9.89 -10.83 4.17
N GLY A 101 8.80 -11.59 4.28
CA GLY A 101 7.42 -11.11 4.25
C GLY A 101 6.89 -10.67 2.88
N LEU A 102 7.74 -10.57 1.84
CA LEU A 102 7.28 -10.14 0.50
C LEU A 102 6.31 -11.14 -0.11
N TYR A 103 6.62 -12.44 -0.05
CA TYR A 103 5.78 -13.49 -0.59
C TYR A 103 4.45 -13.63 0.15
N ASP A 104 4.43 -13.42 1.45
CA ASP A 104 3.21 -13.47 2.26
C ASP A 104 2.23 -12.37 1.85
N GLY A 105 2.74 -11.13 1.71
CA GLY A 105 1.92 -9.99 1.27
C GLY A 105 1.40 -10.17 -0.16
N LEU A 106 2.25 -10.65 -1.07
CA LEU A 106 1.82 -10.94 -2.46
C LEU A 106 0.84 -12.11 -2.51
N GLY A 107 1.00 -13.11 -1.64
CA GLY A 107 0.07 -14.22 -1.48
C GLY A 107 -1.31 -13.75 -1.04
N TRP A 108 -1.36 -12.78 -0.12
CA TRP A 108 -2.62 -12.15 0.27
C TRP A 108 -3.31 -11.46 -0.92
N ILE A 109 -2.58 -10.68 -1.73
CA ILE A 109 -3.13 -10.08 -2.96
C ILE A 109 -3.69 -11.15 -3.89
N ALA A 110 -2.92 -12.23 -4.15
CA ALA A 110 -3.34 -13.28 -5.07
C ALA A 110 -4.65 -13.98 -4.64
N GLN A 111 -4.93 -14.03 -3.33
CA GLN A 111 -6.17 -14.60 -2.79
C GLN A 111 -7.36 -13.62 -2.89
N HIS A 112 -7.11 -12.31 -2.84
CA HIS A 112 -8.16 -11.29 -2.75
C HIS A 112 -8.45 -10.60 -4.09
N VAL A 113 -7.48 -10.62 -5.02
CA VAL A 113 -7.72 -10.29 -6.42
C VAL A 113 -8.41 -11.49 -7.07
N THR A 114 -9.72 -11.56 -6.91
CA THR A 114 -10.51 -12.55 -7.65
C THR A 114 -10.41 -12.26 -9.13
N GLY A 115 -10.01 -13.27 -9.91
CA GLY A 115 -10.10 -13.23 -11.37
C GLY A 115 -11.56 -13.23 -11.82
N LYS A 116 -12.29 -12.12 -11.62
CA LYS A 116 -13.50 -11.88 -12.40
C LYS A 116 -13.05 -11.50 -13.80
N ALA A 117 -12.96 -12.50 -14.66
CA ALA A 117 -12.96 -12.27 -16.09
C ALA A 117 -14.17 -11.35 -16.41
N PRO A 118 -13.98 -10.29 -17.20
CA PRO A 118 -15.10 -9.46 -17.62
C PRO A 118 -16.09 -10.34 -18.37
N SER A 119 -17.33 -10.38 -17.87
CA SER A 119 -18.49 -11.02 -18.51
C SER A 119 -18.86 -10.31 -19.80
#